data_AF-A0A7J9F8Q4-F1
#
_entry.id   AF-A0A7J9F8Q4-F1
#
_cell.length_a   1.000
_cell.length_b   1.000
_cell.length_c   1.000
_cell.angle_alpha   90.00
_cell.angle_beta   90.00
_cell.angle_gamma   90.00
#
_symmetry.space_group_name_H-M   'P 1'
#
loop_
_entity.id
_entity.type
_entity.pdbx_description
1 polymer ?
#
loop_
_entity_poly.entity_id
_entity_poly.type
_entity_poly.pdbx_seq_one_letter_code
_entity_poly.pdbx_strand_id
1 'polypeptide(L)'
;VELVEGASYLGQPLPFSLTTLVWIEVLVIGYIEFQRNAELDPEKRLYPGGYFDPLGLASDPEKIDNLKLAEIKHSRLAMIAFLIFGIQAAYTGKGPISFIASFNS
;
A
#
# COMPACT_ATOMS: atom_id res chain seq x y z
N VAL A 1 -12.45 -21.07 12.50
CA VAL A 1 -11.00 -20.82 12.45
C VAL A 1 -10.67 -20.16 13.77
N GLU A 2 -9.93 -20.84 14.65
CA GLU A 2 -9.49 -20.23 15.91
C GLU A 2 -8.79 -18.91 15.58
N LEU A 3 -9.26 -17.83 16.20
CA LEU A 3 -8.58 -16.55 16.20
C LEU A 3 -7.26 -16.83 16.93
N VAL A 4 -6.17 -17.03 16.18
CA VAL A 4 -4.83 -17.10 16.75
C VAL A 4 -4.68 -15.83 17.59
N GLU A 5 -4.61 -15.98 18.93
CA GLU A 5 -4.57 -14.87 19.89
C GLU A 5 -3.21 -14.14 19.86
N GLY A 6 -2.68 -13.87 18.67
CA GLY A 6 -1.39 -13.23 18.48
C GLY A 6 -1.18 -12.76 17.04
N ALA A 7 -0.34 -11.75 16.88
CA ALA A 7 0.09 -11.31 15.56
C ALA A 7 0.82 -12.46 14.84
N SER A 8 0.51 -12.69 13.57
CA SER A 8 1.14 -13.73 12.74
C SER A 8 1.32 -13.21 11.32
N TYR A 9 2.41 -13.62 10.68
CA TYR A 9 2.67 -13.34 9.27
C TYR A 9 3.17 -14.61 8.58
N LEU A 10 2.52 -15.00 7.48
CA LEU A 10 2.76 -16.28 6.79
C LEU A 10 2.68 -17.51 7.74
N GLY A 11 1.80 -17.44 8.75
CA GLY A 11 1.60 -18.52 9.73
C GLY A 11 2.66 -18.57 10.84
N GLN A 12 3.69 -17.71 10.80
CA GLN A 12 4.69 -17.60 11.86
C GLN A 12 4.24 -16.60 12.94
N PRO A 13 4.33 -16.94 14.23
CA PRO A 13 3.92 -16.05 15.32
C PRO A 13 4.92 -14.89 15.48
N LEU A 14 4.41 -13.71 15.76
CA LEU A 14 5.19 -12.50 16.02
C LEU A 14 5.12 -12.13 17.51
N PRO A 15 6.23 -11.71 18.14
CA PRO A 15 6.30 -11.42 19.56
C PRO A 15 5.81 -9.99 19.89
N PHE A 16 4.72 -9.53 19.27
CA PHE A 16 4.19 -8.18 19.47
C PHE A 16 2.73 -8.23 19.92
N SER A 17 2.41 -7.43 20.95
CA SER A 17 1.02 -7.19 21.36
C SER A 17 0.36 -6.13 20.48
N LEU A 18 -0.97 -6.13 20.40
CA LEU A 18 -1.73 -5.13 19.63
C LEU A 18 -1.40 -3.69 20.08
N THR A 19 -1.31 -3.44 21.38
CA THR A 19 -0.95 -2.12 21.93
C THR A 19 0.45 -1.70 21.49
N THR A 20 1.43 -2.62 21.53
CA THR A 20 2.79 -2.34 21.06
C THR A 20 2.79 -2.03 19.56
N LEU A 21 2.01 -2.76 18.77
CA LEU A 21 1.91 -2.55 17.32
C LEU A 21 1.34 -1.17 16.97
N VAL A 22 0.30 -0.73 17.68
CA VAL A 22 -0.30 0.61 17.50
C VAL A 22 0.72 1.71 17.84
N TRP A 23 1.47 1.57 18.93
CA TRP A 23 2.51 2.55 19.27
C TRP A 23 3.63 2.59 18.23
N ILE A 24 4.07 1.43 17.73
CA ILE A 24 5.07 1.37 16.66
C ILE A 24 4.53 2.05 15.41
N GLU A 25 3.31 1.75 14.99
CA GLU A 25 2.69 2.34 13.79
C GLU A 25 2.59 3.86 13.90
N VAL A 26 2.00 4.37 14.99
CA VAL A 26 1.80 5.83 15.16
C VAL A 26 3.15 6.57 15.21
N LEU A 27 4.14 6.04 15.92
CA LEU A 27 5.45 6.70 16.03
C LEU A 27 6.22 6.65 14.70
N VAL A 28 6.25 5.50 14.04
CA VAL A 28 7.02 5.30 12.79
C VAL A 28 6.34 6.01 11.62
N ILE A 29 5.06 5.74 11.37
CA ILE A 29 4.33 6.38 10.27
C ILE A 29 4.19 7.88 10.54
N GLY A 30 3.95 8.28 11.79
CA GLY A 30 3.94 9.69 12.18
C GLY A 30 5.26 10.38 11.81
N TYR A 31 6.40 9.81 12.20
CA TYR A 31 7.72 10.35 11.84
C TYR A 31 7.92 10.43 10.32
N ILE A 32 7.58 9.38 9.58
CA ILE A 32 7.75 9.34 8.11
C ILE A 32 6.86 10.40 7.44
N GLU A 33 5.61 10.54 7.85
CA GLU A 33 4.69 11.55 7.31
C GLU A 33 5.16 12.98 7.60
N PHE A 34 5.74 13.23 8.79
CA PHE A 34 6.37 14.52 9.08
C PHE A 34 7.55 14.80 8.14
N GLN A 35 8.43 13.82 7.90
CA GLN A 35 9.55 13.99 6.97
C GLN A 35 9.07 14.18 5.53
N ARG A 36 8.05 13.43 5.09
CA ARG A 36 7.43 13.58 3.78
C ARG A 36 6.84 14.97 3.58
N ASN A 37 6.26 15.56 4.63
CA ASN A 37 5.63 16.87 4.54
C ASN A 37 6.63 18.04 4.68
N ALA A 38 7.87 17.80 5.12
CA ALA A 38 8.90 18.83 5.27
C ALA A 38 9.44 19.36 3.92
N GLU A 39 9.33 18.59 2.84
CA GLU A 39 9.70 19.03 1.50
C GLU A 39 8.65 20.01 0.95
N LEU A 40 9.09 21.15 0.41
CA LEU A 40 8.20 22.21 -0.10
C LEU A 40 8.10 22.19 -1.63
N ASP A 41 9.06 21.58 -2.31
CA ASP A 41 9.07 21.48 -3.76
C ASP A 41 7.97 20.51 -4.24
N PRO A 42 6.96 20.98 -5.02
CA PRO A 42 5.85 20.15 -5.45
C PRO A 42 6.29 18.97 -6.33
N GLU A 43 7.37 19.10 -7.10
CA GLU A 43 7.86 18.01 -7.95
C GLU A 43 8.52 16.92 -7.11
N LYS A 44 9.35 17.29 -6.13
CA LYS A 44 9.99 16.34 -5.21
C LYS A 44 9.03 15.70 -4.22
N ARG A 45 7.96 16.41 -3.85
CA ARG A 45 6.88 15.85 -3.03
C ARG A 45 6.15 14.70 -3.75
N LEU A 46 6.09 14.75 -5.08
CA LEU A 46 5.43 13.74 -5.90
C LEU A 46 6.40 12.66 -6.39
N TYR A 47 7.59 13.06 -6.84
CA TYR A 47 8.65 12.21 -7.34
C TYR A 47 9.97 12.51 -6.60
N PRO A 48 10.18 11.97 -5.40
CA PRO A 48 11.32 12.32 -4.55
C PRO A 48 12.67 11.88 -5.12
N GLY A 49 12.70 10.86 -5.99
CA GLY A 49 13.92 10.35 -6.62
C GLY A 49 14.99 9.93 -5.61
N GLY A 50 16.26 9.94 -6.03
CA GLY A 50 17.40 9.67 -5.15
C GLY A 50 17.32 8.30 -4.49
N TYR A 51 17.21 8.25 -3.16
CA TYR A 51 17.08 6.98 -2.41
C TYR A 51 15.84 6.17 -2.81
N PHE A 52 14.78 6.83 -3.31
CA PHE A 52 13.56 6.17 -3.77
C PHE A 52 13.65 5.63 -5.21
N ASP A 53 14.71 5.97 -5.95
CA ASP A 53 15.04 5.37 -7.24
C ASP A 53 16.51 4.92 -7.26
N PRO A 54 16.87 3.86 -6.50
CA PRO A 54 18.25 3.39 -6.41
C PRO A 54 18.77 2.80 -7.73
N LEU A 55 17.88 2.44 -8.64
CA LEU A 55 18.20 1.87 -9.96
C LEU A 55 18.27 2.95 -11.06
N GLY A 56 17.94 4.20 -10.75
CA GLY A 56 17.97 5.32 -11.68
C GLY A 56 17.07 5.14 -12.90
N LEU A 57 15.98 4.37 -12.77
CA LEU A 57 15.07 4.05 -13.88
C LEU A 57 14.34 5.31 -14.40
N ALA A 58 14.26 6.34 -13.56
CA ALA A 58 13.71 7.65 -13.89
C ALA A 58 14.79 8.69 -14.23
N SER A 59 15.96 8.27 -14.75
CA SER A 59 17.02 9.21 -15.20
C SER A 59 16.86 9.64 -16.67
N ASP A 60 16.21 8.81 -17.50
CA ASP A 60 16.00 9.07 -18.94
C ASP A 60 14.70 9.87 -19.17
N PRO A 61 14.76 11.11 -19.69
CA PRO A 61 13.58 11.98 -19.85
C PRO A 61 12.41 11.33 -20.63
N GLU A 62 12.69 10.54 -21.66
CA GLU A 62 11.67 9.88 -22.48
C GLU A 62 10.99 8.69 -21.78
N LYS A 63 11.69 8.03 -20.85
CA LYS A 63 11.15 6.89 -20.10
C LYS A 63 10.36 7.36 -18.89
N ILE A 64 10.77 8.46 -18.27
CA ILE A 64 10.10 9.05 -17.11
C ILE A 64 8.62 9.31 -17.39
N ASP A 65 8.30 9.96 -18.52
CA ASP A 65 6.91 10.30 -18.83
C ASP A 65 6.05 9.06 -19.05
N ASN A 66 6.60 8.04 -19.71
CA ASN A 66 5.94 6.76 -19.88
C ASN A 66 5.73 6.02 -18.55
N LEU A 67 6.72 6.06 -17.64
CA LEU A 67 6.61 5.46 -16.30
C LEU A 67 5.58 6.19 -15.44
N LYS A 68 5.56 7.52 -15.44
CA LYS A 68 4.54 8.33 -14.75
C LYS A 68 3.13 8.03 -15.26
N LEU A 69 2.98 7.88 -16.58
CA LEU A 69 1.70 7.50 -17.19
C LEU A 69 1.28 6.06 -16.81
N ALA A 70 2.22 5.13 -16.73
CA ALA A 70 1.95 3.78 -16.26
C ALA A 70 1.54 3.78 -14.79
N GLU A 71 2.24 4.52 -13.93
CA GLU A 71 1.98 4.64 -12.50
C GLU A 71 0.57 5.17 -12.22
N ILE A 72 0.17 6.29 -12.85
CA ILE A 72 -1.16 6.87 -12.61
C ILE A 72 -2.30 5.97 -13.11
N LYS A 73 -2.08 5.22 -14.21
CA LYS A 73 -3.07 4.26 -14.72
C LYS A 73 -3.27 3.11 -13.74
N HIS A 74 -2.19 2.56 -13.19
CA HIS A 74 -2.28 1.49 -12.18
C HIS A 74 -2.86 1.99 -10.86
N SER A 75 -2.48 3.20 -10.40
CA SER A 75 -3.01 3.79 -9.17
C SER A 75 -4.53 4.01 -9.23
N ARG A 76 -5.04 4.55 -10.34
CA ARG A 76 -6.50 4.72 -10.56
C ARG A 76 -7.23 3.38 -10.56
N LEU A 77 -6.67 2.38 -11.25
CA LEU A 77 -7.23 1.04 -11.27
C LEU A 77 -7.26 0.42 -9.86
N ALA A 78 -6.18 0.58 -9.09
CA ALA A 78 -6.07 0.05 -7.74
C ALA A 78 -7.07 0.70 -6.77
N MET A 79 -7.28 2.02 -6.84
CA MET A 79 -8.27 2.72 -6.01
C MET A 79 -9.70 2.21 -6.27
N ILE A 80 -10.05 2.02 -7.55
CA ILE A 80 -11.36 1.46 -7.94
C ILE A 80 -11.49 0.01 -7.46
N ALA A 81 -10.46 -0.81 -7.64
CA ALA A 81 -10.47 -2.20 -7.19
C ALA A 81 -10.63 -2.32 -5.67
N PHE A 82 -9.93 -1.49 -4.89
CA PHE A 82 -10.03 -1.49 -3.43
C PHE A 82 -11.43 -1.07 -2.95
N LEU A 83 -12.05 -0.09 -3.61
CA LEU A 83 -13.44 0.30 -3.33
C LEU A 83 -14.39 -0.89 -3.58
N ILE A 84 -14.23 -1.60 -4.69
CA ILE A 84 -15.03 -2.79 -5.02
C ILE A 84 -14.83 -3.88 -3.96
N PHE A 85 -13.61 -4.11 -3.48
CA PHE A 85 -13.34 -5.07 -2.42
C PHE A 85 -14.05 -4.70 -1.11
N GLY A 86 -14.07 -3.42 -0.74
CA GLY A 86 -14.82 -2.94 0.43
C GLY A 86 -16.32 -3.18 0.30
N ILE A 87 -16.89 -2.84 -0.86
CA ILE A 87 -18.32 -3.07 -1.17
C ILE A 87 -18.64 -4.56 -1.12
N GLN A 88 -17.85 -5.40 -1.77
CA GLN A 88 -18.06 -6.85 -1.80
C GLN A 88 -17.96 -7.48 -0.41
N ALA A 89 -16.97 -7.07 0.39
CA ALA A 89 -16.83 -7.53 1.76
C ALA A 89 -18.06 -7.14 2.61
N ALA A 90 -18.58 -5.93 2.44
CA ALA A 90 -19.78 -5.47 3.14
C ALA A 90 -21.05 -6.27 2.76
N TYR A 91 -21.25 -6.58 1.47
CA TYR A 91 -22.45 -7.29 1.00
C TYR A 91 -22.37 -8.82 1.16
N THR A 92 -21.19 -9.42 0.97
CA THR A 92 -21.05 -10.88 0.92
C THR A 92 -20.40 -11.49 2.15
N GLY A 93 -19.67 -10.69 2.94
CA GLY A 93 -18.90 -11.16 4.09
C GLY A 93 -17.75 -12.12 3.74
N LYS A 94 -17.44 -12.27 2.44
CA LYS A 94 -16.41 -13.17 1.92
C LYS A 94 -15.21 -12.39 1.41
N GLY A 95 -14.04 -13.05 1.39
CA GLY A 95 -12.80 -12.43 0.93
C GLY A 95 -12.84 -12.12 -0.58
N PRO A 96 -12.13 -11.07 -1.06
CA PRO A 96 -12.17 -10.66 -2.47
C PRO A 96 -11.81 -11.74 -3.48
N ILE A 97 -10.86 -12.63 -3.13
CA ILE A 97 -10.42 -13.73 -4.00
C ILE A 97 -11.51 -14.79 -4.17
N SER A 98 -12.25 -15.08 -3.09
CA SER A 98 -13.33 -16.06 -3.13
C SER A 98 -14.51 -15.59 -3.99
N PHE A 99 -14.71 -14.27 -4.10
CA PHE A 99 -15.70 -13.67 -4.99
C PHE A 99 -15.35 -13.90 -6.46
N ILE A 100 -14.11 -13.61 -6.86
CA ILE A 100 -13.64 -13.84 -8.24
C ILE A 100 -13.74 -15.32 -8.62
N ALA A 101 -13.35 -16.22 -7.72
CA ALA A 101 -13.47 -17.66 -7.93
C ALA A 101 -14.94 -18.11 -8.12
N SER A 102 -15.87 -17.55 -7.34
CA SER A 102 -17.31 -17.87 -7.46
C SER A 102 -18.00 -17.25 -8.67
N PHE A 103 -17.43 -16.21 -9.27
CA PHE A 103 -17.99 -15.60 -10.48
C PHE A 103 -17.64 -16.39 -11.76
N ASN A 104 -16.51 -17.10 -11.75
CA ASN A 104 -16.03 -17.89 -12.89
C ASN A 104 -16.49 -19.36 -12.88
N SER A 105 -17.28 -19.76 -11.87
CA SER A 105 -17.88 -21.10 -11.72
C SER A 105 -19.38 -21.05 -11.97
#